data_AF-A0A2M6WKG4-F1
#
_entry.id   AF-A0A2M6WKG4-F1
#
_cell.length_a   1.000
_cell.length_b   1.000
_cell.length_c   1.000
_cell.angle_alpha   90.00
_cell.angle_beta   90.00
_cell.angle_gamma   90.00
#
_symmetry.space_group_name_H-M   'P 1'
#
loop_
_entity.id
_entity.type
_entity.pdbx_description
1 polymer ?
#
loop_
_entity_poly.entity_id
_entity_poly.type
_entity_poly.pdbx_seq_one_letter_code
_entity_poly.pdbx_strand_id
1 'polypeptide(L)'
;MLDFLSGTDNIILTGLKSFLIGIAPVVFFFIFVPFVRSLWIYWRQRTFEHSLEWAYLELKIPRVIEKNARGMDQVFKSIHTLINKAGDLGERYLLGEVTVWYTFELVSFSGDIHLYMRVFKPQKRMVEAAIFAFYPDIEVIEIEDYTKDLPNNVADMDAMGLDIWGTEMILAKDDVLPIKTYMDFEKSGDESKLDPISVFIEALGKAHSGEFVSLQFNCAPELPGWGDKYGDLIKKMKIPGVEEFKSPSGDVRPITIGKTKQENDIIQAVEKNIAEPGFKTLIRLLYIAPKDIWEEDFPRRVLRGLFNQYGQGDMNSFVDLERVTTRVTNWNFPFIFRKSRVRARQQRLLQMYIERDIEIEMFMGKLLTSHVFHWNFHAREIILNSTALATLFHPPTDLTLTGPHIQRMESKKMGAPAGLPIYADEKVLDRFINEK
;
A
#
# COMPACT_ATOMS: atom_id res chain seq x y z
N MET A 1 -24.09 -15.24 -66.27
CA MET A 1 -22.87 -15.21 -65.44
C MET A 1 -23.04 -14.34 -64.19
N LEU A 2 -23.85 -13.26 -64.23
CA LEU A 2 -24.16 -12.43 -63.06
C LEU A 2 -25.17 -13.06 -62.06
N ASP A 3 -26.12 -13.91 -62.51
CA ASP A 3 -27.08 -14.55 -61.59
C ASP A 3 -26.48 -15.67 -60.72
N PHE A 4 -25.41 -16.32 -61.18
CA PHE A 4 -24.74 -17.41 -60.45
C PHE A 4 -23.98 -16.89 -59.22
N LEU A 5 -23.46 -15.65 -59.29
CA LEU A 5 -22.76 -15.01 -58.17
C LEU A 5 -23.73 -14.54 -57.07
N SER A 6 -24.95 -14.11 -57.44
CA SER A 6 -25.96 -13.66 -56.47
C SER A 6 -26.55 -14.80 -55.60
N GLY A 7 -26.62 -16.02 -56.14
CA GLY A 7 -27.11 -17.20 -55.42
C GLY A 7 -26.07 -17.80 -54.46
N THR A 8 -24.80 -17.78 -54.84
CA THR A 8 -23.69 -18.25 -53.99
C THR A 8 -23.48 -17.34 -52.79
N ASP A 9 -23.63 -16.03 -52.96
CA ASP A 9 -23.48 -15.06 -51.86
C ASP A 9 -24.55 -15.26 -50.79
N ASN A 10 -25.80 -15.55 -51.18
CA ASN A 10 -26.89 -15.84 -50.24
C ASN A 10 -26.71 -17.16 -49.48
N ILE A 11 -26.15 -18.20 -50.12
CA ILE A 11 -25.89 -19.49 -49.48
C ILE A 11 -24.73 -19.37 -48.47
N ILE A 12 -23.65 -18.68 -48.86
CA ILE A 12 -22.51 -18.41 -47.98
C ILE A 12 -22.96 -17.55 -46.79
N LEU A 13 -23.76 -16.51 -47.01
CA LEU A 13 -24.28 -15.65 -45.95
C LEU A 13 -25.22 -16.38 -44.99
N THR A 14 -26.05 -17.29 -45.52
CA THR A 14 -26.98 -18.10 -44.69
C THR A 14 -26.23 -19.17 -43.90
N GLY A 15 -25.23 -19.83 -44.49
CA GLY A 15 -24.34 -20.74 -43.80
C GLY A 15 -23.54 -20.05 -42.68
N LEU A 16 -23.02 -18.85 -42.95
CA LEU A 16 -22.32 -18.04 -41.95
C LEU A 16 -23.25 -17.61 -40.81
N LYS A 17 -24.49 -17.19 -41.10
CA LYS A 17 -25.49 -16.85 -40.07
C LYS A 17 -25.81 -18.05 -39.17
N SER A 18 -26.06 -19.22 -39.74
CA SER A 18 -26.36 -20.44 -38.98
C SER A 18 -25.16 -20.88 -38.12
N PHE A 19 -23.94 -20.75 -38.65
CA PHE A 19 -22.71 -21.01 -37.91
C PHE A 19 -22.53 -20.04 -36.74
N LEU A 20 -22.72 -18.74 -36.96
CA LEU A 20 -22.64 -17.71 -35.92
C LEU A 20 -23.71 -17.91 -34.84
N ILE A 21 -24.94 -18.25 -35.21
CA ILE A 21 -26.02 -18.55 -34.25
C ILE A 21 -25.73 -19.82 -33.47
N GLY A 22 -25.16 -20.86 -34.09
CA GLY A 22 -24.76 -22.09 -33.42
C GLY A 22 -23.62 -21.90 -32.42
N ILE A 23 -22.67 -21.01 -32.73
CA ILE A 23 -21.53 -20.68 -31.87
C ILE A 23 -21.87 -19.61 -30.82
N ALA A 24 -22.89 -18.78 -31.06
CA ALA A 24 -23.26 -17.68 -30.17
C ALA A 24 -23.50 -18.11 -28.71
N PRO A 25 -24.17 -19.23 -28.38
CA PRO A 25 -24.31 -19.68 -26.99
C PRO A 25 -22.96 -20.04 -26.34
N VAL A 26 -22.03 -20.61 -27.11
CA VAL A 26 -20.70 -21.00 -26.63
C VAL A 26 -19.86 -19.75 -26.38
N VAL A 27 -19.82 -18.82 -27.34
CA VAL A 27 -19.15 -17.53 -27.19
C VAL A 27 -19.76 -16.72 -26.06
N PHE A 28 -21.09 -16.69 -25.96
CA PHE A 28 -21.81 -16.04 -24.88
C PHE A 28 -21.44 -16.66 -23.54
N PHE A 29 -21.39 -17.99 -23.42
CA PHE A 29 -20.99 -18.67 -22.18
C PHE A 29 -19.55 -18.29 -21.77
N PHE A 30 -18.58 -18.40 -22.67
CA PHE A 30 -17.18 -18.09 -22.36
C PHE A 30 -16.91 -16.60 -22.11
N ILE A 31 -17.70 -15.71 -22.68
CA ILE A 31 -17.59 -14.27 -22.41
C ILE A 31 -18.37 -13.89 -21.14
N PHE A 32 -19.60 -14.37 -20.96
CA PHE A 32 -20.49 -13.90 -19.89
C PHE A 32 -20.15 -14.51 -18.53
N VAL A 33 -19.77 -15.79 -18.47
CA VAL A 33 -19.49 -16.49 -17.20
C VAL A 33 -18.34 -15.82 -16.42
N PRO A 34 -17.20 -15.44 -17.03
CA PRO A 34 -16.15 -14.70 -16.31
C PRO A 34 -16.63 -13.38 -15.73
N PHE A 35 -17.51 -12.65 -16.43
CA PHE A 35 -18.05 -11.37 -15.95
C PHE A 35 -19.00 -11.59 -14.78
N VAL A 36 -19.95 -12.53 -14.88
CA VAL A 36 -20.85 -12.87 -13.77
C VAL A 36 -20.07 -13.35 -12.55
N ARG A 37 -19.07 -14.22 -12.76
CA ARG A 37 -18.18 -14.70 -11.70
C ARG A 37 -17.43 -13.54 -11.06
N SER A 38 -16.85 -12.64 -11.85
CA SER A 38 -16.11 -11.48 -11.35
C SER A 38 -17.02 -10.55 -10.55
N LEU A 39 -18.25 -10.32 -11.01
CA LEU A 39 -19.26 -9.53 -10.31
C LEU A 39 -19.69 -10.18 -9.00
N TRP A 40 -19.95 -11.49 -9.02
CA TRP A 40 -20.33 -12.26 -7.85
C TRP A 40 -19.26 -12.18 -6.76
N ILE A 41 -18.01 -12.49 -7.11
CA ILE A 41 -16.90 -12.45 -6.14
C ILE A 41 -16.74 -11.03 -5.60
N TYR A 42 -16.75 -10.00 -6.45
CA TYR A 42 -16.66 -8.61 -6.00
C TYR A 42 -17.77 -8.25 -4.99
N TRP A 43 -19.01 -8.63 -5.28
CA TRP A 43 -20.13 -8.37 -4.37
C TRP A 43 -19.97 -9.07 -3.03
N ARG A 44 -19.50 -10.33 -3.03
CA ARG A 44 -19.22 -11.06 -1.78
C ARG A 44 -18.07 -10.43 -1.00
N GLN A 45 -16.98 -10.05 -1.67
CA GLN A 45 -15.85 -9.35 -1.06
C GLN A 45 -16.27 -8.04 -0.39
N ARG A 46 -17.04 -7.19 -1.08
CA ARG A 46 -17.57 -5.96 -0.46
C ARG A 46 -18.50 -6.23 0.71
N THR A 47 -19.33 -7.26 0.63
CA THR A 47 -20.20 -7.66 1.75
C THR A 47 -19.38 -8.09 2.97
N PHE A 48 -18.30 -8.83 2.74
CA PHE A 48 -17.36 -9.23 3.79
C PHE A 48 -16.64 -8.03 4.39
N GLU A 49 -16.09 -7.12 3.58
CA GLU A 49 -15.40 -5.91 4.04
C GLU A 49 -16.29 -5.03 4.94
N HIS A 50 -17.56 -4.83 4.55
CA HIS A 50 -18.52 -4.07 5.37
C HIS A 50 -18.93 -4.77 6.67
N SER A 51 -18.69 -6.08 6.79
CA SER A 51 -18.95 -6.82 8.03
C SER A 51 -17.82 -6.69 9.06
N LEU A 52 -16.66 -6.17 8.66
CA LEU A 52 -15.50 -6.02 9.53
C LEU A 52 -15.68 -4.83 10.48
N GLU A 53 -15.51 -5.08 11.77
CA GLU A 53 -15.42 -4.02 12.79
C GLU A 53 -13.98 -3.58 12.99
N TRP A 54 -13.76 -2.27 12.91
CA TRP A 54 -12.44 -1.65 13.03
C TRP A 54 -12.26 -0.97 14.38
N ALA A 55 -11.02 -0.99 14.89
CA ALA A 55 -10.57 -0.17 16.00
C ALA A 55 -9.51 0.82 15.51
N TYR A 56 -9.58 2.06 16.00
CA TYR A 56 -8.66 3.14 15.65
C TYR A 56 -7.79 3.45 16.85
N LEU A 57 -6.48 3.38 16.65
CA LEU A 57 -5.49 3.53 17.69
C LEU A 57 -4.60 4.72 17.39
N GLU A 58 -4.37 5.57 18.39
CA GLU A 58 -3.36 6.62 18.35
C GLU A 58 -2.14 6.18 19.17
N LEU A 59 -0.96 6.32 18.58
CA LEU A 59 0.32 6.04 19.25
C LEU A 59 0.87 7.35 19.84
N LYS A 60 0.75 7.52 21.16
CA LYS A 60 1.32 8.68 21.86
C LYS A 60 2.78 8.43 22.20
N ILE A 61 3.64 9.27 21.63
CA ILE A 61 5.09 9.15 21.74
C ILE A 61 5.58 9.90 22.99
N PRO A 62 6.29 9.24 23.92
CA PRO A 62 6.94 9.90 25.05
C PRO A 62 8.14 10.76 24.60
N ARG A 63 8.64 11.63 25.49
CA ARG A 63 9.77 12.52 25.17
C ARG A 63 11.05 11.80 24.74
N VAL A 64 11.28 10.59 25.25
CA VAL A 64 12.51 9.83 24.98
C VAL A 64 12.11 8.44 24.52
N ILE A 65 12.40 8.14 23.25
CA ILE A 65 12.33 6.80 22.66
C ILE A 65 13.74 6.40 22.23
N GLU A 66 14.24 5.30 22.77
CA GLU A 66 15.55 4.72 22.41
C GLU A 66 15.48 3.78 21.20
N LYS A 67 14.29 3.21 20.92
CA LYS A 67 14.10 2.19 19.87
C LYS A 67 13.57 2.82 18.59
N ASN A 68 14.21 2.49 17.47
CA ASN A 68 13.91 2.99 16.13
C ASN A 68 13.12 1.94 15.30
N ALA A 69 13.14 2.09 13.98
CA ALA A 69 12.63 1.15 12.97
C ALA A 69 12.83 -0.36 13.27
N ARG A 70 13.92 -0.77 13.93
CA ARG A 70 14.15 -2.19 14.31
C ARG A 70 13.02 -2.77 15.16
N GLY A 71 12.48 -1.98 16.09
CA GLY A 71 11.35 -2.41 16.90
C GLY A 71 10.09 -2.60 16.07
N MET A 72 9.87 -1.72 15.09
CA MET A 72 8.69 -1.76 14.24
C MET A 72 8.75 -2.91 13.23
N ASP A 73 9.94 -3.29 12.75
CA ASP A 73 10.12 -4.49 11.93
C ASP A 73 9.61 -5.74 12.66
N GLN A 74 9.89 -5.86 13.96
CA GLN A 74 9.37 -6.97 14.76
C GLN A 74 7.85 -6.89 15.01
N VAL A 75 7.30 -5.68 15.16
CA VAL A 75 5.84 -5.47 15.22
C VAL A 75 5.18 -5.92 13.92
N PHE A 76 5.70 -5.49 12.76
CA PHE A 76 5.19 -5.92 11.46
C PHE A 76 5.29 -7.44 11.29
N LYS A 77 6.42 -8.06 11.69
CA LYS A 77 6.56 -9.52 11.70
C LYS A 77 5.49 -10.19 12.56
N SER A 78 5.18 -9.63 13.74
CA SER A 78 4.11 -10.14 14.60
C SER A 78 2.73 -9.99 13.95
N ILE A 79 2.45 -8.84 13.34
CA ILE A 79 1.21 -8.59 12.59
C ILE A 79 1.05 -9.55 11.41
N HIS A 80 2.14 -9.87 10.71
CA HIS A 80 2.13 -10.81 9.58
C HIS A 80 1.62 -12.19 9.97
N THR A 81 1.94 -12.66 11.19
CA THR A 81 1.45 -13.96 11.70
C THR A 81 -0.06 -14.02 11.89
N LEU A 82 -0.75 -12.86 11.92
CA LEU A 82 -2.20 -12.75 12.07
C LEU A 82 -2.95 -12.82 10.73
N ILE A 83 -2.26 -13.15 9.64
CA ILE A 83 -2.83 -13.26 8.30
C ILE A 83 -4.02 -14.22 8.28
N ASN A 84 -5.13 -13.78 7.68
CA ASN A 84 -6.27 -14.62 7.35
C ASN A 84 -6.24 -14.97 5.85
N LYS A 85 -6.82 -16.12 5.51
CA LYS A 85 -6.89 -16.61 4.14
C LYS A 85 -8.13 -17.48 3.98
N ALA A 86 -8.86 -17.27 2.87
CA ALA A 86 -9.84 -18.23 2.39
C ALA A 86 -9.16 -19.58 2.07
N GLY A 87 -9.36 -20.57 2.93
CA GLY A 87 -8.91 -21.95 2.77
C GLY A 87 -9.81 -22.74 1.82
N ASP A 88 -11.12 -22.50 1.85
CA ASP A 88 -12.11 -23.29 1.12
C ASP A 88 -12.89 -22.54 0.02
N LEU A 89 -13.51 -23.30 -0.90
CA LEU A 89 -14.40 -22.75 -1.94
C LEU A 89 -15.58 -21.98 -1.33
N GLY A 90 -16.09 -22.43 -0.18
CA GLY A 90 -17.15 -21.72 0.56
C GLY A 90 -16.68 -20.35 1.03
N GLU A 91 -15.51 -20.27 1.65
CA GLU A 91 -14.94 -18.99 2.11
C GLU A 91 -14.66 -18.05 0.94
N ARG A 92 -14.16 -18.57 -0.18
CA ARG A 92 -13.87 -17.76 -1.37
C ARG A 92 -15.10 -17.27 -2.12
N TYR A 93 -16.09 -18.13 -2.35
CA TYR A 93 -17.24 -17.81 -3.21
C TYR A 93 -18.52 -17.50 -2.46
N LEU A 94 -18.70 -18.02 -1.24
CA LEU A 94 -19.89 -17.75 -0.43
C LEU A 94 -19.60 -16.67 0.61
N LEU A 95 -18.49 -16.70 1.35
CA LEU A 95 -18.18 -15.61 2.27
C LEU A 95 -17.56 -14.42 1.54
N GLY A 96 -16.70 -14.67 0.55
CA GLY A 96 -15.93 -13.64 -0.13
C GLY A 96 -14.78 -13.12 0.74
N GLU A 97 -14.20 -13.99 1.57
CA GLU A 97 -13.15 -13.60 2.49
C GLU A 97 -11.95 -12.99 1.73
N VAL A 98 -11.57 -11.79 2.15
CA VAL A 98 -10.35 -11.09 1.71
C VAL A 98 -9.37 -11.03 2.87
N THR A 99 -8.08 -10.94 2.53
CA THR A 99 -7.07 -10.70 3.55
C THR A 99 -7.32 -9.35 4.20
N VAL A 100 -7.49 -9.35 5.51
CA VAL A 100 -7.73 -8.16 6.32
C VAL A 100 -6.44 -7.35 6.33
N TRP A 101 -6.56 -6.06 6.00
CA TRP A 101 -5.43 -5.14 5.96
C TRP A 101 -5.42 -4.21 7.17
N TYR A 102 -4.21 -3.74 7.49
CA TYR A 102 -3.94 -2.78 8.55
C TYR A 102 -3.64 -1.44 7.90
N THR A 103 -4.06 -0.35 8.52
CA THR A 103 -3.70 0.99 8.04
C THR A 103 -2.80 1.67 9.04
N PHE A 104 -1.71 2.26 8.58
CA PHE A 104 -0.78 3.06 9.38
C PHE A 104 -0.74 4.46 8.79
N GLU A 105 -0.90 5.49 9.61
CA GLU A 105 -1.07 6.86 9.12
C GLU A 105 -0.20 7.81 9.92
N LEU A 106 0.53 8.64 9.20
CA LEU A 106 1.24 9.79 9.73
C LEU A 106 0.48 11.04 9.29
N VAL A 107 -0.16 11.71 10.23
CA VAL A 107 -1.08 12.82 9.98
C VAL A 107 -0.55 14.07 10.64
N SER A 108 -0.56 15.19 9.93
CA SER A 108 -0.25 16.52 10.45
C SER A 108 -1.49 17.39 10.36
N PHE A 109 -1.96 17.86 11.51
CA PHE A 109 -2.98 18.89 11.63
C PHE A 109 -2.29 20.20 11.97
N SER A 110 -2.14 21.11 11.00
CA SER A 110 -1.53 22.41 11.25
C SER A 110 -0.11 22.35 11.85
N GLY A 111 0.64 21.30 11.56
CA GLY A 111 1.98 21.07 12.11
C GLY A 111 2.02 20.18 13.36
N ASP A 112 0.88 19.86 13.97
CA ASP A 112 0.78 18.87 15.05
C ASP A 112 0.67 17.46 14.44
N ILE A 113 1.66 16.62 14.71
CA ILE A 113 1.82 15.31 14.09
C ILE A 113 1.29 14.20 14.99
N HIS A 114 0.48 13.32 14.40
CA HIS A 114 -0.16 12.18 15.03
C HIS A 114 0.16 10.90 14.25
N LEU A 115 0.38 9.81 14.99
CA LEU A 115 0.56 8.47 14.43
C LEU A 115 -0.70 7.67 14.73
N TYR A 116 -1.43 7.30 13.69
CA TYR A 116 -2.63 6.48 13.80
C TYR A 116 -2.42 5.10 13.21
N MET A 117 -3.22 4.16 13.71
CA MET A 117 -3.27 2.82 13.21
C MET A 117 -4.72 2.31 13.23
N ARG A 118 -5.19 1.77 12.10
CA ARG A 118 -6.46 1.05 12.02
C ARG A 118 -6.19 -0.45 12.07
N VAL A 119 -6.84 -1.13 13.00
CA VAL A 119 -6.70 -2.57 13.20
C VAL A 119 -8.07 -3.24 13.22
N PHE A 120 -8.13 -4.51 12.80
CA PHE A 120 -9.33 -5.29 12.95
C PHE A 120 -9.59 -5.57 14.43
N LYS A 121 -10.80 -5.26 14.91
CA LYS A 121 -11.12 -5.20 16.34
C LYS A 121 -10.81 -6.50 17.10
N PRO A 122 -11.07 -7.71 16.57
CA PRO A 122 -10.63 -8.96 17.21
C PRO A 122 -9.11 -9.12 17.37
N GLN A 123 -8.32 -8.54 16.46
CA GLN A 123 -6.85 -8.61 16.49
C GLN A 123 -6.21 -7.50 17.32
N LYS A 124 -6.98 -6.47 17.72
CA LYS A 124 -6.52 -5.29 18.49
C LYS A 124 -5.59 -5.67 19.64
N ARG A 125 -6.00 -6.59 20.52
CA ARG A 125 -5.22 -6.99 21.70
C ARG A 125 -3.85 -7.58 21.36
N MET A 126 -3.76 -8.33 20.25
CA MET A 126 -2.50 -8.93 19.79
C MET A 126 -1.57 -7.86 19.23
N VAL A 127 -2.12 -6.90 18.47
CA VAL A 127 -1.35 -5.78 17.93
C VAL A 127 -0.84 -4.87 19.05
N GLU A 128 -1.69 -4.53 20.03
CA GLU A 128 -1.28 -3.78 21.22
C GLU A 128 -0.15 -4.48 21.97
N ALA A 129 -0.29 -5.78 22.23
CA ALA A 129 0.75 -6.56 22.89
C ALA A 129 2.07 -6.55 22.12
N ALA A 130 2.03 -6.66 20.78
CA ALA A 130 3.22 -6.57 19.94
C ALA A 130 3.87 -5.18 20.04
N ILE A 131 3.09 -4.11 19.99
CA ILE A 131 3.59 -2.74 20.15
C ILE A 131 4.23 -2.57 21.52
N PHE A 132 3.57 -2.97 22.62
CA PHE A 132 4.13 -2.84 23.97
C PHE A 132 5.41 -3.67 24.17
N ALA A 133 5.52 -4.84 23.55
CA ALA A 133 6.71 -5.68 23.64
C ALA A 133 7.95 -4.99 23.04
N PHE A 134 7.78 -4.33 21.89
CA PHE A 134 8.89 -3.65 21.22
C PHE A 134 9.02 -2.19 21.63
N TYR A 135 7.94 -1.52 22.05
CA TYR A 135 7.87 -0.13 22.47
C TYR A 135 7.13 0.03 23.80
N PRO A 136 7.75 -0.34 24.93
CA PRO A 136 7.09 -0.32 26.23
C PRO A 136 6.72 1.08 26.71
N ASP A 137 7.39 2.11 26.19
CA ASP A 137 7.19 3.50 26.61
C ASP A 137 6.08 4.22 25.81
N ILE A 138 5.56 3.61 24.74
CA ILE A 138 4.48 4.19 23.91
C ILE A 138 3.14 3.89 24.54
N GLU A 139 2.27 4.91 24.62
CA GLU A 139 0.88 4.71 25.02
C GLU A 139 0.02 4.54 23.77
N VAL A 140 -0.74 3.44 23.74
CA VAL A 140 -1.70 3.13 22.67
C VAL A 140 -3.09 3.48 23.18
N ILE A 141 -3.73 4.47 22.56
CA ILE A 141 -5.04 4.97 22.95
C ILE A 141 -6.05 4.62 21.86
N GLU A 142 -7.19 4.05 22.23
CA GLU A 142 -8.30 3.90 21.29
C GLU A 142 -9.06 5.22 21.15
N ILE A 143 -9.22 5.66 19.90
CA ILE A 143 -9.88 6.93 19.55
C ILE A 143 -11.02 6.68 18.57
N GLU A 144 -11.84 7.70 18.34
CA GLU A 144 -12.75 7.70 17.19
C GLU A 144 -11.99 8.01 15.89
N ASP A 145 -12.56 7.58 14.76
CA ASP A 145 -11.99 7.87 13.45
C ASP A 145 -12.01 9.38 13.16
N TYR A 146 -10.83 9.99 13.12
CA TYR A 146 -10.64 11.42 12.83
C TYR A 146 -11.09 11.80 11.42
N THR A 147 -11.22 10.84 10.48
CA THR A 147 -11.68 11.15 9.12
C THR A 147 -13.14 11.59 9.06
N LYS A 148 -13.91 11.39 10.14
CA LYS A 148 -15.27 11.95 10.27
C LYS A 148 -15.30 13.48 10.28
N ASP A 149 -14.21 14.10 10.71
CA ASP A 149 -14.06 15.55 10.74
C ASP A 149 -13.62 16.12 9.38
N LEU A 150 -13.22 15.25 8.45
CA LEU A 150 -12.90 15.62 7.08
C LEU A 150 -14.16 15.77 6.23
N PRO A 151 -14.11 16.61 5.18
CA PRO A 151 -15.19 16.70 4.22
C PRO A 151 -15.46 15.35 3.54
N ASN A 152 -16.73 14.94 3.46
CA ASN A 152 -17.10 13.64 2.89
C ASN A 152 -17.05 13.61 1.36
N ASN A 153 -17.23 14.77 0.73
CA ASN A 153 -17.26 14.90 -0.71
C ASN A 153 -16.69 16.25 -1.16
N VAL A 154 -16.36 16.36 -2.45
CA VAL A 154 -15.77 17.56 -3.06
C VAL A 154 -16.72 18.76 -3.03
N ALA A 155 -18.04 18.55 -2.99
CA ALA A 155 -18.99 19.65 -2.86
C ALA A 155 -18.95 20.27 -1.45
N ASP A 156 -18.81 19.45 -0.40
CA ASP A 156 -18.61 19.89 0.97
C ASP A 156 -17.27 20.63 1.11
N MET A 157 -16.21 20.12 0.46
CA MET A 157 -14.93 20.83 0.37
C MET A 157 -15.06 22.21 -0.25
N ASP A 158 -15.75 22.30 -1.38
CA ASP A 158 -15.99 23.56 -2.07
C ASP A 158 -16.76 24.56 -1.20
N ALA A 159 -17.75 24.07 -0.43
CA ALA A 159 -18.53 24.89 0.52
C ALA A 159 -17.70 25.39 1.71
N MET A 160 -16.75 24.58 2.19
CA MET A 160 -15.79 24.95 3.24
C MET A 160 -14.63 25.80 2.71
N GLY A 161 -14.55 26.05 1.41
CA GLY A 161 -13.46 26.81 0.81
C GLY A 161 -12.12 26.06 0.78
N LEU A 162 -12.14 24.73 0.84
CA LEU A 162 -10.96 23.86 0.83
C LEU A 162 -10.60 23.40 -0.59
N ASP A 163 -9.33 23.14 -0.83
CA ASP A 163 -8.83 22.41 -2.00
C ASP A 163 -8.03 21.18 -1.56
N ILE A 164 -7.83 20.23 -2.48
CA ILE A 164 -7.22 18.94 -2.21
C ILE A 164 -6.27 18.50 -3.30
N TRP A 165 -5.13 18.01 -2.84
CA TRP A 165 -4.13 17.34 -3.62
C TRP A 165 -3.89 15.97 -3.02
N GLY A 166 -3.52 15.04 -3.88
CA GLY A 166 -3.08 13.75 -3.42
C GLY A 166 -2.75 12.83 -4.57
N THR A 167 -2.02 11.79 -4.20
CA THR A 167 -1.46 10.81 -5.12
C THR A 167 -1.20 9.51 -4.39
N GLU A 168 -0.95 8.46 -5.15
CA GLU A 168 -0.44 7.20 -4.63
C GLU A 168 1.03 7.05 -5.07
N MET A 169 1.84 6.46 -4.21
CA MET A 169 3.25 6.15 -4.48
C MET A 169 3.40 4.66 -4.80
N ILE A 170 4.10 4.35 -5.87
CA ILE A 170 4.43 2.98 -6.30
C ILE A 170 5.95 2.84 -6.47
N LEU A 171 6.41 1.61 -6.66
CA LEU A 171 7.79 1.30 -6.97
C LEU A 171 8.06 1.50 -8.47
N ALA A 172 9.25 2.03 -8.79
CA ALA A 172 9.67 2.27 -10.17
C ALA A 172 10.03 0.97 -10.91
N LYS A 173 10.62 0.01 -10.19
CA LYS A 173 11.03 -1.32 -10.69
C LYS A 173 10.21 -2.41 -9.99
N ASP A 174 10.41 -3.67 -10.37
CA ASP A 174 9.75 -4.83 -9.77
C ASP A 174 9.91 -4.88 -8.24
N ASP A 175 8.85 -5.30 -7.55
CA ASP A 175 8.74 -5.34 -6.08
C ASP A 175 9.82 -6.21 -5.40
N VAL A 176 10.43 -7.13 -6.17
CA VAL A 176 11.49 -8.00 -5.69
C VAL A 176 12.77 -7.22 -5.36
N LEU A 177 12.99 -6.08 -6.01
CA LEU A 177 14.13 -5.21 -5.74
C LEU A 177 13.83 -4.36 -4.49
N PRO A 178 14.71 -4.38 -3.48
CA PRO A 178 14.47 -3.64 -2.25
C PRO A 178 14.61 -2.13 -2.45
N ILE A 179 14.03 -1.38 -1.52
CA ILE A 179 14.35 0.03 -1.28
C ILE A 179 15.47 0.12 -0.24
N LYS A 180 16.04 1.32 -0.05
CA LYS A 180 16.98 1.57 1.04
C LYS A 180 16.24 1.38 2.38
N THR A 181 16.80 0.53 3.25
CA THR A 181 16.19 0.17 4.54
C THR A 181 16.85 0.88 5.71
N TYR A 182 16.21 0.90 6.89
CA TYR A 182 16.77 1.47 8.12
C TYR A 182 18.18 0.93 8.43
N MET A 183 18.46 -0.34 8.09
CA MET A 183 19.78 -0.94 8.28
C MET A 183 20.86 -0.23 7.47
N ASP A 184 20.51 0.32 6.30
CA ASP A 184 21.43 1.03 5.43
C ASP A 184 21.65 2.47 5.91
N PHE A 185 20.64 3.09 6.52
CA PHE A 185 20.79 4.38 7.21
C PHE A 185 21.70 4.26 8.45
N GLU A 186 21.61 3.16 9.20
CA GLU A 186 22.46 2.91 10.37
C GLU A 186 23.94 2.63 10.03
N LYS A 187 24.24 2.05 8.86
CA LYS A 187 25.62 1.75 8.42
C LYS A 187 26.42 2.98 8.01
N SER A 188 25.78 4.14 7.82
CA SER A 188 26.34 5.35 7.20
C SER A 188 27.50 6.00 7.96
N GLY A 189 27.84 5.54 9.18
CA GLY A 189 29.09 5.92 9.86
C GLY A 189 29.12 7.29 10.53
N ASP A 190 28.11 8.15 10.38
CA ASP A 190 28.05 9.43 11.11
C ASP A 190 27.56 9.26 12.55
N GLU A 191 28.17 10.03 13.45
CA GLU A 191 27.90 10.04 14.91
C GLU A 191 26.45 10.41 15.27
N SER A 192 25.65 10.86 14.30
CA SER A 192 24.19 10.87 14.36
C SER A 192 23.62 9.77 13.46
N LYS A 193 23.13 8.67 14.07
CA LYS A 193 22.26 7.71 13.38
C LYS A 193 21.02 8.46 12.85
N LEU A 194 21.05 8.86 11.58
CA LEU A 194 19.91 9.52 10.95
C LEU A 194 18.76 8.54 10.84
N ASP A 195 17.65 8.90 11.48
CA ASP A 195 16.43 8.13 11.45
C ASP A 195 15.73 8.33 10.09
N PRO A 196 15.33 7.26 9.39
CA PRO A 196 14.72 7.35 8.06
C PRO A 196 13.39 8.12 8.02
N ILE A 197 12.67 8.29 9.13
CA ILE A 197 11.39 9.05 9.14
C ILE A 197 11.58 10.54 9.48
N SER A 198 12.75 10.92 9.98
CA SER A 198 13.03 12.29 10.48
C SER A 198 12.69 13.39 9.48
N VAL A 199 13.06 13.20 8.22
CA VAL A 199 12.80 14.16 7.14
C VAL A 199 11.30 14.33 6.88
N PHE A 200 10.50 13.26 7.01
CA PHE A 200 9.04 13.34 6.92
C PHE A 200 8.45 14.13 8.09
N ILE A 201 8.87 13.82 9.31
CA ILE A 201 8.40 14.51 10.51
C ILE A 201 8.72 16.01 10.44
N GLU A 202 9.93 16.38 10.02
CA GLU A 202 10.31 17.79 9.90
C GLU A 202 9.48 18.52 8.83
N ALA A 203 9.25 17.90 7.67
CA ALA A 203 8.43 18.50 6.62
C ALA A 203 6.96 18.64 7.05
N LEU A 204 6.42 17.65 7.76
CA LEU A 204 5.05 17.68 8.28
C LEU A 204 4.86 18.70 9.40
N GLY A 205 5.89 18.94 10.21
CA GLY A 205 5.88 19.95 11.27
C GLY A 205 5.94 21.38 10.76
N LYS A 206 6.37 21.59 9.50
CA LYS A 206 6.35 22.89 8.82
C LYS A 206 5.00 23.27 8.23
N ALA A 207 4.01 22.37 8.28
CA ALA A 207 2.66 22.65 7.81
C ALA A 207 2.06 23.86 8.55
N HIS A 208 1.43 24.77 7.81
CA HIS A 208 0.84 25.98 8.32
C HIS A 208 -0.52 25.74 8.99
N SER A 209 -0.98 26.71 9.78
CA SER A 209 -2.31 26.66 10.40
C SER A 209 -3.41 26.51 9.34
N GLY A 210 -4.27 25.50 9.50
CA GLY A 210 -5.33 25.16 8.55
C GLY A 210 -4.92 24.13 7.49
N GLU A 211 -3.65 23.76 7.40
CA GLU A 211 -3.21 22.69 6.52
C GLU A 211 -3.40 21.31 7.16
N PHE A 212 -3.82 20.36 6.34
CA PHE A 212 -3.92 18.96 6.68
C PHE A 212 -3.06 18.17 5.72
N VAL A 213 -2.08 17.43 6.25
CA VAL A 213 -1.22 16.55 5.46
C VAL A 213 -1.31 15.15 6.03
N SER A 214 -1.51 14.16 5.18
CA SER A 214 -1.52 12.76 5.60
C SER A 214 -0.71 11.88 4.67
N LEU A 215 0.05 10.99 5.27
CA LEU A 215 0.69 9.85 4.65
C LEU A 215 0.05 8.57 5.20
N GLN A 216 -0.65 7.84 4.35
CA GLN A 216 -1.41 6.64 4.69
C GLN A 216 -0.78 5.41 4.02
N PHE A 217 -0.56 4.37 4.81
CA PHE A 217 -0.06 3.07 4.37
C PHE A 217 -1.14 2.02 4.64
N ASN A 218 -1.79 1.52 3.60
CA ASN A 218 -2.68 0.35 3.70
C ASN A 218 -1.86 -0.91 3.42
N CYS A 219 -1.70 -1.76 4.42
CA CYS A 219 -0.82 -2.93 4.38
C CYS A 219 -1.62 -4.21 4.66
N ALA A 220 -1.83 -5.04 3.63
CA ALA A 220 -2.37 -6.38 3.78
C ALA A 220 -1.21 -7.39 3.87
N PRO A 221 -1.12 -8.24 4.91
CA PRO A 221 -0.12 -9.31 4.95
C PRO A 221 -0.20 -10.19 3.71
N GLU A 222 0.92 -10.45 3.05
CA GLU A 222 0.99 -11.34 1.88
C GLU A 222 1.37 -12.77 2.32
N LEU A 223 0.91 -13.78 1.59
CA LEU A 223 1.25 -15.17 1.93
C LEU A 223 2.76 -15.43 1.85
N PRO A 224 3.30 -16.35 2.69
CA PRO A 224 4.68 -16.81 2.55
C PRO A 224 4.96 -17.30 1.13
N GLY A 225 6.14 -16.98 0.59
CA GLY A 225 6.53 -17.35 -0.79
C GLY A 225 6.13 -16.33 -1.86
N TRP A 226 5.77 -15.09 -1.49
CA TRP A 226 5.43 -14.03 -2.44
C TRP A 226 6.50 -13.78 -3.53
N GLY A 227 7.77 -14.08 -3.24
CA GLY A 227 8.87 -14.01 -4.20
C GLY A 227 8.79 -15.01 -5.36
N ASP A 228 8.00 -16.09 -5.24
CA ASP A 228 7.84 -17.10 -6.29
C ASP A 228 7.24 -16.51 -7.57
N LYS A 229 6.43 -15.45 -7.44
CA LYS A 229 5.91 -14.65 -8.55
C LYS A 229 7.01 -14.09 -9.47
N TYR A 230 8.21 -13.88 -8.92
CA TYR A 230 9.37 -13.34 -9.62
C TYR A 230 10.43 -14.41 -9.90
N GLY A 231 10.11 -15.71 -9.78
CA GLY A 231 11.06 -16.80 -9.94
C GLY A 231 11.82 -16.78 -11.27
N ASP A 232 11.16 -16.43 -12.38
CA ASP A 232 11.80 -16.31 -13.70
C ASP A 232 12.76 -15.12 -13.77
N LEU A 233 12.42 -14.00 -13.13
CA LEU A 233 13.27 -12.82 -13.05
C LEU A 233 14.52 -13.11 -12.21
N ILE A 234 14.36 -13.80 -11.07
CA ILE A 234 15.47 -14.20 -10.19
C ILE A 234 16.38 -15.21 -10.89
N LYS A 235 15.82 -16.19 -11.62
CA LYS A 235 16.60 -17.13 -12.43
C LYS A 235 17.42 -16.40 -13.49
N LYS A 236 16.82 -15.45 -14.21
CA LYS A 236 17.53 -14.60 -15.18
C LYS A 236 18.66 -13.79 -14.53
N MET A 237 18.41 -13.22 -13.35
CA MET A 237 19.45 -12.52 -12.59
C MET A 237 20.59 -13.43 -12.16
N LYS A 238 20.34 -14.72 -11.89
CA LYS A 238 21.37 -15.69 -11.45
C LYS A 238 22.19 -16.28 -12.58
N ILE A 239 21.68 -16.33 -13.81
CA ILE A 239 22.42 -16.85 -14.96
C ILE A 239 23.60 -15.92 -15.28
N PRO A 240 24.85 -16.41 -15.37
CA PRO A 240 25.99 -15.61 -15.81
C PRO A 240 25.85 -15.24 -17.30
N GLY A 241 26.31 -14.04 -17.67
CA GLY A 241 26.31 -13.61 -19.07
C GLY A 241 27.21 -14.52 -19.92
N VAL A 242 26.74 -14.85 -21.11
CA VAL A 242 27.54 -15.56 -22.12
C VAL A 242 27.87 -14.56 -23.22
N GLU A 243 29.15 -14.26 -23.39
CA GLU A 243 29.62 -13.45 -24.50
C GLU A 243 30.32 -14.33 -25.54
N GLU A 244 30.16 -13.97 -26.81
CA GLU A 244 30.84 -14.62 -27.93
C GLU A 244 32.23 -14.01 -28.11
N PHE A 245 33.26 -14.76 -27.73
CA PHE A 245 34.63 -14.38 -28.02
C PHE A 245 35.01 -14.80 -29.44
N LYS A 246 35.37 -13.82 -30.27
CA LYS A 246 35.90 -14.06 -31.62
C LYS A 246 37.42 -14.14 -31.55
N SER A 247 37.96 -15.33 -31.82
CA SER A 247 39.40 -15.53 -31.99
C SER A 247 39.92 -14.81 -33.25
N PRO A 248 41.18 -14.34 -33.29
CA PRO A 248 41.79 -13.79 -34.50
C PRO A 248 41.76 -14.74 -35.71
N SER A 249 41.59 -16.05 -35.46
CA SER A 249 41.46 -17.10 -36.48
C SER A 249 40.04 -17.30 -37.04
N GLY A 250 39.04 -16.52 -36.57
CA GLY A 250 37.66 -16.60 -37.04
C GLY A 250 36.74 -17.54 -36.24
N ASP A 251 37.29 -18.33 -35.31
CA ASP A 251 36.51 -19.20 -34.43
C ASP A 251 35.75 -18.39 -33.36
N VAL A 252 34.44 -18.63 -33.25
CA VAL A 252 33.58 -18.08 -32.19
C VAL A 252 33.44 -19.10 -31.08
N ARG A 253 33.83 -18.74 -29.85
CA ARG A 253 33.60 -19.57 -28.67
C ARG A 253 32.78 -18.81 -27.62
N PRO A 254 31.77 -19.43 -27.00
CA PRO A 254 31.08 -18.82 -25.87
C PRO A 254 32.03 -18.78 -24.67
N ILE A 255 32.22 -17.60 -24.09
CA ILE A 255 32.90 -17.41 -22.81
C ILE A 255 31.84 -17.04 -21.78
N THR A 256 31.84 -17.77 -20.67
CA THR A 256 31.04 -17.41 -19.50
C THR A 256 31.76 -16.31 -18.73
N ILE A 257 31.16 -15.13 -18.67
CA ILE A 257 31.68 -14.02 -17.87
C ILE A 257 31.15 -14.18 -16.44
N GLY A 258 32.06 -14.22 -15.48
CA GLY A 258 31.71 -14.22 -14.06
C GLY A 258 30.98 -12.92 -13.70
N LYS A 259 29.99 -13.00 -12.82
CA LYS A 259 29.21 -11.83 -12.40
C LYS A 259 30.09 -10.78 -11.73
N THR A 260 29.77 -9.51 -11.97
CA THR A 260 30.44 -8.42 -11.28
C THR A 260 30.09 -8.44 -9.78
N LYS A 261 30.92 -7.82 -8.95
CA LYS A 261 30.63 -7.69 -7.51
C LYS A 261 29.26 -7.03 -7.28
N GLN A 262 28.95 -5.98 -8.03
CA GLN A 262 27.69 -5.25 -7.96
C GLN A 262 26.48 -6.14 -8.28
N GLU A 263 26.57 -6.99 -9.32
CA GLU A 263 25.51 -7.94 -9.64
C GLU A 263 25.27 -8.95 -8.50
N ASN A 264 26.34 -9.46 -7.89
CA ASN A 264 26.21 -10.37 -6.75
C ASN A 264 25.60 -9.68 -5.53
N ASP A 265 25.97 -8.42 -5.26
CA ASP A 265 25.40 -7.63 -4.17
C ASP A 265 23.90 -7.39 -4.37
N ILE A 266 23.45 -7.14 -5.61
CA ILE A 266 22.02 -7.01 -5.95
C ILE A 266 21.28 -8.33 -5.72
N ILE A 267 21.84 -9.46 -6.18
CA ILE A 267 21.21 -10.78 -5.99
C ILE A 267 21.07 -11.09 -4.49
N GLN A 268 22.11 -10.82 -3.68
CA GLN A 268 22.05 -11.02 -2.24
C GLN A 268 21.00 -10.12 -1.57
N ALA A 269 20.89 -8.86 -2.00
CA ALA A 269 19.88 -7.93 -1.50
C ALA A 269 18.46 -8.41 -1.84
N VAL A 270 18.25 -8.92 -3.06
CA VAL A 270 16.99 -9.52 -3.50
C VAL A 270 16.64 -10.76 -2.68
N GLU A 271 17.58 -11.68 -2.45
CA GLU A 271 17.36 -12.88 -1.64
C GLU A 271 16.97 -12.53 -0.21
N LYS A 272 17.66 -11.54 0.38
CA LYS A 272 17.30 -11.02 1.70
C LYS A 272 15.92 -10.36 1.71
N ASN A 273 15.57 -9.60 0.67
CA ASN A 273 14.28 -8.93 0.56
C ASN A 273 13.11 -9.93 0.56
N ILE A 274 13.22 -11.00 -0.23
CA ILE A 274 12.22 -12.06 -0.37
C ILE A 274 12.09 -12.91 0.88
N ALA A 275 13.19 -13.11 1.62
CA ALA A 275 13.19 -13.92 2.84
C ALA A 275 12.36 -13.29 3.97
N GLU A 276 12.17 -11.96 3.92
CA GLU A 276 11.36 -11.24 4.91
C GLU A 276 9.86 -11.30 4.56
N PRO A 277 8.97 -11.27 5.57
CA PRO A 277 7.52 -11.28 5.32
C PRO A 277 7.07 -10.08 4.49
N GLY A 278 6.28 -10.36 3.45
CA GLY A 278 5.76 -9.37 2.50
C GLY A 278 4.38 -8.85 2.88
N PHE A 279 4.09 -7.62 2.45
CA PHE A 279 2.79 -6.97 2.58
C PHE A 279 2.42 -6.31 1.26
N LYS A 280 1.21 -6.59 0.77
CA LYS A 280 0.59 -5.77 -0.27
C LYS A 280 0.32 -4.41 0.33
N THR A 281 1.00 -3.41 -0.20
CA THR A 281 1.02 -2.05 0.35
C THR A 281 0.49 -1.07 -0.68
N LEU A 282 -0.38 -0.17 -0.24
CA LEU A 282 -0.77 1.02 -0.96
C LEU A 282 -0.36 2.23 -0.12
N ILE A 283 0.47 3.10 -0.71
CA ILE A 283 0.94 4.33 -0.07
C ILE A 283 0.19 5.51 -0.68
N ARG A 284 -0.53 6.26 0.15
CA ARG A 284 -1.33 7.41 -0.27
C ARG A 284 -0.87 8.67 0.43
N LEU A 285 -0.70 9.73 -0.36
CA LEU A 285 -0.46 11.08 0.11
C LEU A 285 -1.72 11.92 -0.08
N LEU A 286 -2.12 12.62 0.97
CA LEU A 286 -3.24 13.55 0.94
C LEU A 286 -2.79 14.90 1.52
N TYR A 287 -3.18 15.98 0.87
CA TYR A 287 -3.01 17.34 1.34
C TYR A 287 -4.30 18.11 1.11
N ILE A 288 -4.85 18.67 2.19
CA ILE A 288 -6.05 19.50 2.16
C ILE A 288 -5.68 20.83 2.79
N ALA A 289 -6.01 21.93 2.13
CA ALA A 289 -5.81 23.26 2.70
C ALA A 289 -6.89 24.24 2.19
N PRO A 290 -7.22 25.28 2.97
CA PRO A 290 -8.01 26.41 2.51
C PRO A 290 -7.44 27.05 1.24
N LYS A 291 -8.33 27.46 0.33
CA LYS A 291 -7.98 28.02 -1.00
C LYS A 291 -7.14 29.29 -0.93
N ASP A 292 -7.20 30.02 0.17
CA ASP A 292 -6.45 31.25 0.44
C ASP A 292 -4.99 30.99 0.82
N ILE A 293 -4.70 29.87 1.51
CA ILE A 293 -3.33 29.48 1.89
C ILE A 293 -2.74 28.38 0.99
N TRP A 294 -3.50 27.95 -0.01
CA TRP A 294 -3.15 26.82 -0.87
C TRP A 294 -1.80 26.97 -1.57
N GLU A 295 -0.87 26.07 -1.27
CA GLU A 295 0.41 25.96 -1.98
C GLU A 295 0.50 24.64 -2.75
N GLU A 296 0.43 24.69 -4.09
CA GLU A 296 0.50 23.47 -4.92
C GLU A 296 1.90 22.83 -4.91
N ASP A 297 2.96 23.63 -4.71
CA ASP A 297 4.34 23.16 -4.80
C ASP A 297 4.77 22.33 -3.58
N PHE A 298 4.26 22.64 -2.39
CA PHE A 298 4.54 21.91 -1.17
C PHE A 298 4.24 20.41 -1.31
N PRO A 299 3.00 19.96 -1.57
CA PRO A 299 2.71 18.53 -1.68
C PRO A 299 3.35 17.89 -2.92
N ARG A 300 3.47 18.62 -4.03
CA ARG A 300 3.95 18.10 -5.32
C ARG A 300 5.45 17.88 -5.37
N ARG A 301 6.23 18.80 -4.81
CA ARG A 301 7.70 18.78 -4.88
C ARG A 301 8.31 18.33 -3.57
N VAL A 302 7.82 18.84 -2.44
CA VAL A 302 8.38 18.53 -1.12
C VAL A 302 7.97 17.13 -0.71
N LEU A 303 6.68 16.89 -0.44
CA LEU A 303 6.22 15.59 0.10
C LEU A 303 6.58 14.41 -0.81
N ARG A 304 6.33 14.54 -2.11
CA ARG A 304 6.76 13.52 -3.09
C ARG A 304 8.27 13.34 -3.12
N GLY A 305 9.03 14.45 -3.07
CA GLY A 305 10.49 14.43 -3.10
C GLY A 305 11.12 13.74 -1.91
N LEU A 306 10.43 13.69 -0.76
CA LEU A 306 10.93 13.01 0.45
C LEU A 306 11.13 11.51 0.25
N PHE A 307 10.37 10.88 -0.66
CA PHE A 307 10.53 9.47 -0.96
C PHE A 307 11.83 9.14 -1.71
N ASN A 308 12.48 10.13 -2.32
CA ASN A 308 13.75 9.91 -3.03
C ASN A 308 14.86 9.43 -2.09
N GLN A 309 14.79 9.72 -0.79
CA GLN A 309 15.78 9.27 0.20
C GLN A 309 15.82 7.74 0.36
N TYR A 310 14.70 7.06 0.04
CA TYR A 310 14.60 5.61 0.08
C TYR A 310 15.03 4.95 -1.22
N GLY A 311 15.28 5.76 -2.26
CA GLY A 311 15.80 5.27 -3.53
C GLY A 311 17.28 4.94 -3.44
N GLN A 312 17.67 3.84 -4.09
CA GLN A 312 19.06 3.50 -4.36
C GLN A 312 19.21 3.23 -5.86
N GLY A 313 20.21 3.83 -6.51
CA GLY A 313 20.31 3.87 -7.98
C GLY A 313 20.20 2.49 -8.67
N ASP A 314 20.89 1.49 -8.13
CA ASP A 314 20.86 0.13 -8.66
C ASP A 314 19.58 -0.64 -8.26
N MET A 315 18.98 -0.29 -7.12
CA MET A 315 17.80 -0.95 -6.56
C MET A 315 16.51 -0.19 -6.89
N ASN A 316 15.49 -0.27 -6.04
CA ASN A 316 14.20 0.35 -6.28
C ASN A 316 14.12 1.77 -5.73
N SER A 317 13.11 2.51 -6.20
CA SER A 317 12.78 3.86 -5.75
C SER A 317 11.27 4.08 -5.91
N PHE A 318 10.73 5.07 -5.21
CA PHE A 318 9.32 5.42 -5.31
C PHE A 318 9.05 6.44 -6.41
N VAL A 319 7.93 6.27 -7.10
CA VAL A 319 7.40 7.19 -8.10
C VAL A 319 5.90 7.40 -7.89
N ASP A 320 5.38 8.57 -8.26
CA ASP A 320 3.95 8.85 -8.15
C ASP A 320 3.16 8.21 -9.30
N LEU A 321 1.99 7.69 -8.95
CA LEU A 321 1.04 7.12 -9.90
C LEU A 321 0.20 8.22 -10.57
N GLU A 322 0.73 8.83 -11.63
CA GLU A 322 0.12 9.99 -12.31
C GLU A 322 -1.35 9.79 -12.76
N ARG A 323 -1.75 8.53 -12.99
CA ARG A 323 -3.11 8.19 -13.41
C ARG A 323 -4.13 8.30 -12.28
N VAL A 324 -3.70 8.17 -11.03
CA VAL A 324 -4.53 8.27 -9.81
C VAL A 324 -4.41 9.65 -9.15
N THR A 325 -3.31 10.38 -9.38
CA THR A 325 -3.13 11.75 -8.88
C THR A 325 -4.32 12.65 -9.24
N THR A 326 -4.74 13.48 -8.29
CA THR A 326 -5.81 14.49 -8.45
C THR A 326 -5.60 15.41 -9.66
N ARG A 327 -4.33 15.69 -10.00
CA ARG A 327 -3.94 16.52 -11.13
C ARG A 327 -4.24 15.85 -12.46
N VAL A 328 -4.92 16.60 -13.32
CA VAL A 328 -5.17 16.21 -14.71
C VAL A 328 -4.38 17.14 -15.63
N THR A 329 -3.43 16.56 -16.38
CA THR A 329 -2.74 17.27 -17.46
C THR A 329 -3.66 17.41 -18.67
N ASN A 330 -3.47 18.48 -19.44
CA ASN A 330 -4.22 18.70 -20.69
C ASN A 330 -3.88 17.64 -21.75
N TRP A 331 -2.81 16.88 -21.58
CA TRP A 331 -2.31 15.87 -22.51
C TRP A 331 -2.89 14.46 -22.26
N ASN A 332 -3.74 14.29 -21.25
CA ASN A 332 -4.41 13.03 -20.98
C ASN A 332 -5.78 12.99 -21.66
N PHE A 333 -6.04 11.98 -22.48
CA PHE A 333 -7.37 11.66 -23.03
C PHE A 333 -8.39 11.56 -21.87
N PRO A 334 -9.64 12.07 -22.00
CA PRO A 334 -10.31 12.55 -23.21
C PRO A 334 -10.03 14.02 -23.64
N PHE A 335 -9.00 14.70 -23.14
CA PHE A 335 -8.62 16.10 -23.49
C PHE A 335 -9.68 17.19 -23.20
N ILE A 336 -10.93 16.81 -22.94
CA ILE A 336 -12.08 17.65 -22.62
C ILE A 336 -12.42 17.63 -21.12
N PHE A 337 -13.28 18.54 -20.67
CA PHE A 337 -13.82 18.61 -19.30
C PHE A 337 -12.77 18.54 -18.17
N ARG A 338 -11.65 19.28 -18.29
CA ARG A 338 -10.57 19.27 -17.29
C ARG A 338 -11.07 19.44 -15.85
N LYS A 339 -11.93 20.43 -15.58
CA LYS A 339 -12.47 20.69 -14.23
C LYS A 339 -13.26 19.50 -13.69
N SER A 340 -14.15 18.91 -14.49
CA SER A 340 -14.93 17.73 -14.09
C SER A 340 -14.06 16.49 -13.87
N ARG A 341 -12.99 16.33 -14.67
CA ARG A 341 -12.02 15.24 -14.49
C ARG A 341 -11.22 15.40 -13.19
N VAL A 342 -10.73 16.61 -12.91
CA VAL A 342 -10.03 16.92 -11.65
C VAL A 342 -10.96 16.62 -10.47
N ARG A 343 -12.19 17.12 -10.49
CA ARG A 343 -13.18 16.85 -9.44
C ARG A 343 -13.48 15.37 -9.24
N ALA A 344 -13.66 14.61 -10.32
CA ALA A 344 -13.89 13.17 -10.22
C ALA A 344 -12.69 12.43 -9.59
N ARG A 345 -11.45 12.87 -9.87
CA ARG A 345 -10.26 12.32 -9.22
C ARG A 345 -10.13 12.73 -7.76
N GLN A 346 -10.39 14.00 -7.44
CA GLN A 346 -10.40 14.50 -6.06
C GLN A 346 -11.43 13.74 -5.20
N GLN A 347 -12.66 13.57 -5.70
CA GLN A 347 -13.71 12.83 -5.01
C GLN A 347 -13.30 11.39 -4.74
N ARG A 348 -12.76 10.72 -5.76
CA ARG A 348 -12.33 9.34 -5.64
C ARG A 348 -11.20 9.19 -4.63
N LEU A 349 -10.17 10.03 -4.70
CA LEU A 349 -9.03 9.93 -3.81
C LEU A 349 -9.45 10.20 -2.35
N LEU A 350 -10.30 11.20 -2.13
CA LEU A 350 -10.86 11.52 -0.82
C LEU A 350 -11.65 10.32 -0.26
N GLN A 351 -12.52 9.73 -1.07
CA GLN A 351 -13.28 8.54 -0.67
C GLN A 351 -12.36 7.36 -0.34
N MET A 352 -11.39 7.06 -1.21
CA MET A 352 -10.41 5.98 -0.98
C MET A 352 -9.58 6.21 0.28
N TYR A 353 -9.27 7.47 0.61
CA TYR A 353 -8.58 7.84 1.85
C TYR A 353 -9.45 7.62 3.09
N ILE A 354 -10.70 8.08 3.08
CA ILE A 354 -11.64 7.94 4.21
C ILE A 354 -11.97 6.45 4.47
N GLU A 355 -12.33 5.71 3.43
CA GLU A 355 -12.65 4.28 3.51
C GLU A 355 -11.40 3.43 3.79
N ARG A 356 -10.22 3.99 3.50
CA ARG A 356 -8.90 3.33 3.55
C ARG A 356 -8.92 2.03 2.74
N ASP A 357 -9.54 2.13 1.57
CA ASP A 357 -9.69 1.03 0.63
C ASP A 357 -8.35 0.66 -0.01
N ILE A 358 -8.19 -0.64 -0.24
CA ILE A 358 -7.08 -1.22 -1.01
C ILE A 358 -7.53 -1.52 -2.45
N GLU A 359 -6.66 -2.06 -3.32
CA GLU A 359 -7.01 -2.28 -4.72
C GLU A 359 -8.08 -3.36 -4.89
N ILE A 360 -9.06 -3.07 -5.75
CA ILE A 360 -10.09 -4.04 -6.14
C ILE A 360 -9.52 -4.95 -7.23
N GLU A 361 -9.25 -6.22 -6.94
CA GLU A 361 -8.66 -7.15 -7.92
C GLU A 361 -9.61 -7.49 -9.08
N MET A 362 -10.92 -7.57 -8.81
CA MET A 362 -11.91 -8.10 -9.76
C MET A 362 -12.22 -7.11 -10.89
N PHE A 363 -12.20 -7.59 -12.15
CA PHE A 363 -12.50 -6.77 -13.33
C PHE A 363 -13.85 -6.03 -13.22
N MET A 364 -14.92 -6.73 -12.87
CA MET A 364 -16.25 -6.11 -12.71
C MET A 364 -16.29 -5.13 -11.54
N GLY A 365 -15.53 -5.37 -10.48
CA GLY A 365 -15.38 -4.42 -9.38
C GLY A 365 -14.69 -3.13 -9.84
N LYS A 366 -13.58 -3.24 -10.58
CA LYS A 366 -12.91 -2.08 -11.22
C LYS A 366 -13.85 -1.35 -12.17
N LEU A 367 -14.65 -2.06 -12.96
CA LEU A 367 -15.60 -1.47 -13.89
C LEU A 367 -16.73 -0.73 -13.16
N LEU A 368 -17.35 -1.34 -12.14
CA LEU A 368 -18.46 -0.76 -11.39
C LEU A 368 -18.04 0.46 -10.55
N THR A 369 -16.81 0.47 -10.06
CA THR A 369 -16.23 1.61 -9.31
C THR A 369 -15.53 2.63 -10.22
N SER A 370 -15.61 2.45 -11.53
CA SER A 370 -15.09 3.43 -12.48
C SER A 370 -16.08 4.56 -12.68
N HIS A 371 -15.55 5.79 -12.76
CA HIS A 371 -16.32 6.94 -13.19
C HIS A 371 -16.02 7.25 -14.66
N VAL A 372 -16.97 7.83 -15.39
CA VAL A 372 -16.82 8.20 -16.82
C VAL A 372 -15.54 9.03 -17.05
N PHE A 373 -15.21 9.88 -16.08
CA PHE A 373 -14.03 10.76 -16.12
C PHE A 373 -12.77 10.20 -15.47
N HIS A 374 -12.85 9.07 -14.77
CA HIS A 374 -11.71 8.45 -14.11
C HIS A 374 -11.94 6.95 -13.85
N TRP A 375 -11.23 6.13 -14.62
CA TRP A 375 -11.37 4.68 -14.63
C TRP A 375 -10.46 4.03 -13.57
N ASN A 376 -10.98 3.01 -12.88
CA ASN A 376 -10.28 2.32 -11.77
C ASN A 376 -9.28 1.23 -12.23
N PHE A 377 -8.89 1.23 -13.50
CA PHE A 377 -7.98 0.20 -14.04
C PHE A 377 -6.51 0.54 -13.86
N HIS A 378 -6.20 1.59 -13.09
CA HIS A 378 -4.86 2.13 -12.96
C HIS A 378 -4.30 2.10 -11.55
N ALA A 379 -5.15 1.85 -10.53
CA ALA A 379 -4.68 1.56 -9.18
C ALA A 379 -3.75 0.33 -9.24
N ARG A 380 -2.66 0.37 -8.47
CA ARG A 380 -1.65 -0.67 -8.39
C ARG A 380 -1.16 -0.79 -6.96
N GLU A 381 -1.21 -2.00 -6.41
CA GLU A 381 -0.50 -2.36 -5.20
C GLU A 381 0.97 -2.70 -5.46
N ILE A 382 1.81 -2.43 -4.48
CA ILE A 382 3.22 -2.83 -4.44
C ILE A 382 3.43 -3.82 -3.30
N ILE A 383 4.43 -4.69 -3.39
CA ILE A 383 4.81 -5.54 -2.26
C ILE A 383 6.01 -4.92 -1.55
N LEU A 384 5.85 -4.63 -0.26
CA LEU A 384 6.93 -4.20 0.61
C LEU A 384 7.12 -5.23 1.71
N ASN A 385 8.38 -5.52 2.05
CA ASN A 385 8.66 -6.40 3.18
C ASN A 385 8.55 -5.64 4.52
N SER A 386 8.53 -6.38 5.63
CA SER A 386 8.43 -5.80 6.98
C SER A 386 9.54 -4.78 7.25
N THR A 387 10.77 -5.02 6.78
CA THR A 387 11.91 -4.12 7.00
C THR A 387 11.75 -2.78 6.25
N ALA A 388 11.22 -2.82 5.03
CA ALA A 388 10.93 -1.64 4.22
C ALA A 388 9.77 -0.84 4.83
N LEU A 389 8.69 -1.51 5.23
CA LEU A 389 7.58 -0.85 5.93
C LEU A 389 8.03 -0.20 7.25
N ALA A 390 8.83 -0.90 8.05
CA ALA A 390 9.40 -0.37 9.29
C ALA A 390 10.34 0.82 9.08
N THR A 391 10.89 0.97 7.87
CA THR A 391 11.72 2.14 7.50
C THR A 391 10.85 3.35 7.17
N LEU A 392 9.64 3.13 6.65
CA LEU A 392 8.69 4.16 6.22
C LEU A 392 7.78 4.64 7.35
N PHE A 393 7.41 3.74 8.25
CA PHE A 393 6.54 4.01 9.38
C PHE A 393 7.10 3.39 10.64
N HIS A 394 7.54 4.23 11.58
CA HIS A 394 7.90 3.84 12.93
C HIS A 394 7.88 5.08 13.84
N PRO A 395 7.77 4.91 15.17
CA PRO A 395 7.89 5.99 16.13
C PRO A 395 9.28 6.67 16.01
N PRO A 396 9.35 7.99 15.77
CA PRO A 396 10.61 8.71 15.67
C PRO A 396 11.42 8.67 16.97
N THR A 397 12.73 8.64 16.83
CA THR A 397 13.69 8.68 17.95
C THR A 397 13.92 10.11 18.48
N ASP A 398 14.37 10.24 19.73
CA ASP A 398 14.58 11.56 20.38
C ASP A 398 15.58 12.46 19.61
N LEU A 399 16.56 11.86 18.94
CA LEU A 399 17.54 12.56 18.09
C LEU A 399 16.91 13.36 16.94
N THR A 400 15.68 13.02 16.56
CA THR A 400 15.00 13.55 15.37
C THR A 400 13.91 14.57 15.73
N LEU A 401 13.55 14.63 17.00
CA LEU A 401 12.43 15.39 17.51
C LEU A 401 12.91 16.65 18.25
N THR A 402 13.78 17.45 17.64
CA THR A 402 14.24 18.70 18.26
C THR A 402 13.15 19.80 18.27
N GLY A 403 12.04 19.62 17.55
CA GLY A 403 10.91 20.57 17.47
C GLY A 403 9.66 20.15 18.28
N PRO A 404 8.79 21.10 18.65
CA PRO A 404 7.58 20.86 19.45
C PRO A 404 6.41 20.23 18.67
N HIS A 405 6.65 19.67 17.49
CA HIS A 405 5.63 19.27 16.50
C HIS A 405 4.87 17.98 16.83
N ILE A 406 5.29 17.24 17.86
CA ILE A 406 4.55 16.08 18.38
C ILE A 406 4.20 16.39 19.82
N GLN A 407 2.91 16.31 20.18
CA GLN A 407 2.48 16.43 21.56
C GLN A 407 3.02 15.24 22.37
N ARG A 408 4.07 15.52 23.16
CA ARG A 408 4.74 14.51 23.98
C ARG A 408 4.00 14.31 25.30
N MET A 409 3.97 13.08 25.78
CA MET A 409 3.57 12.82 27.16
C MET A 409 4.68 13.22 28.15
N GLU A 410 4.31 13.84 29.27
CA GLU A 410 5.28 14.34 30.26
C GLU A 410 5.95 13.24 31.09
N SER A 411 5.27 12.10 31.29
CA SER A 411 5.77 10.99 32.10
C SER A 411 5.62 9.65 31.39
N LYS A 412 6.65 8.81 31.45
CA LYS A 412 6.55 7.40 31.06
C LYS A 412 5.59 6.69 32.01
N LYS A 413 4.52 6.05 31.51
CA LYS A 413 3.74 5.11 32.31
C LYS A 413 4.52 3.80 32.41
N MET A 414 4.62 3.25 33.61
CA MET A 414 5.47 2.09 33.88
C MET A 414 4.74 0.81 33.44
N GLY A 415 5.15 0.25 32.30
CA GLY A 415 4.71 -1.06 31.83
C GLY A 415 3.32 -1.11 31.17
N ALA A 416 3.03 -2.24 30.56
CA ALA A 416 1.79 -2.48 29.83
C ALA A 416 0.59 -2.61 30.81
N PRO A 417 -0.62 -2.15 30.45
CA PRO A 417 -1.77 -2.21 31.35
C PRO A 417 -2.10 -3.65 31.77
N ALA A 418 -2.56 -3.82 33.01
CA ALA A 418 -2.75 -5.13 33.68
C ALA A 418 -3.73 -6.11 33.00
N GLY A 419 -4.41 -5.71 31.90
CA GLY A 419 -5.37 -6.54 31.17
C GLY A 419 -4.84 -7.23 29.90
N LEU A 420 -3.55 -7.06 29.57
CA LEU A 420 -2.94 -7.77 28.44
C LEU A 420 -2.66 -9.23 28.81
N PRO A 421 -2.68 -10.18 27.84
CA PRO A 421 -2.50 -11.62 28.09
C PRO A 421 -1.13 -12.02 28.66
N ILE A 422 -0.27 -11.04 28.99
CA ILE A 422 1.04 -11.20 29.61
C ILE A 422 0.87 -11.52 31.12
N TYR A 423 -0.21 -11.06 31.75
CA TYR A 423 -0.51 -11.31 33.16
C TYR A 423 -1.67 -12.28 33.30
N ALA A 424 -1.37 -13.54 33.68
CA ALA A 424 -2.40 -14.41 34.23
C ALA A 424 -2.62 -14.00 35.69
N ASP A 425 -3.69 -13.24 35.96
CA ASP A 425 -4.13 -12.99 37.34
C ASP A 425 -4.36 -14.34 38.05
N GLU A 426 -3.90 -14.49 39.30
CA GLU A 426 -4.14 -15.71 40.11
C GLU A 426 -5.63 -16.07 40.19
N LYS A 427 -6.51 -15.06 40.14
CA LYS A 427 -7.97 -15.22 40.07
C LYS A 427 -8.47 -15.90 38.79
N VAL A 428 -7.71 -15.84 37.69
CA VAL A 428 -8.01 -16.53 36.43
C VAL A 428 -7.63 -18.01 36.55
N LEU A 429 -6.51 -18.32 37.22
CA LEU A 429 -6.14 -19.70 37.54
C LEU A 429 -7.21 -20.37 38.42
N ASP A 430 -7.71 -19.65 39.44
CA ASP A 430 -8.75 -20.16 40.32
C ASP A 430 -10.07 -20.46 39.59
N ARG A 431 -10.44 -19.66 38.57
CA ARG A 431 -11.60 -19.98 37.72
C ARG A 431 -11.38 -21.23 36.88
N PHE A 432 -10.18 -21.42 36.31
CA PHE A 432 -9.85 -22.61 35.53
C PHE A 432 -9.76 -23.89 36.39
N ILE A 433 -9.32 -23.77 37.64
CA ILE A 433 -9.20 -24.90 38.57
C ILE A 433 -10.58 -25.30 39.13
N ASN A 434 -11.48 -24.34 39.36
CA ASN A 434 -12.78 -24.58 39.98
C ASN A 434 -13.92 -24.90 38.99
N GLU A 435 -13.70 -24.84 37.68
CA GLU A 435 -14.69 -25.25 36.65
C GLU A 435 -14.51 -26.70 36.16
N LYS A 436 -13.91 -27.59 36.98
CA LYS A 436 -13.88 -29.04 36.71
C LYS A 436 -15.01 -29.82 37.36
#